data_AF-A0A6V8KEF2-F1
#
_entry.id   AF-A0A6V8KEF2-F1
#
_cell.length_a   1.000
_cell.length_b   1.000
_cell.length_c   1.000
_cell.angle_alpha   90.00
_cell.angle_beta   90.00
_cell.angle_gamma   90.00
#
_symmetry.space_group_name_H-M   'P 1'
#
loop_
_entity.id
_entity.type
_entity.pdbx_description
1 polymer ?
#
loop_
_entity_poly.entity_id
_entity_poly.type
_entity_poly.pdbx_seq_one_letter_code
_entity_poly.pdbx_strand_id
1 'polypeptide(L)'
;MAYMSAPVSTIEEAVQAALATVDDPEIRRPITDLGMVRSATVDESGAVKVELLLTVAGCPLRDKLRTDITAAVSAVPGVTAVEIDFGVMSTEQRQELQTRLRGGATPEPVIPFAQPGARTRVYAVASGKGGVGKSSVTVNLAAALAARGLSVGVVDADIYGHSVPRMLGADGKPTRVEDMIMPPQAHGVKVISIGMFTAGNAAVVWRGPMLHRALQQFLADVYWGDLDVLLLDLPRAPATWRSRWRSCCPTPRSWW
;
A
#
# COMPACT_ATOMS: atom_id res chain seq x y z
N MET A 1 -23.75 51.04 -6.91
CA MET A 1 -23.77 49.61 -7.25
C MET A 1 -22.34 49.19 -7.54
N ALA A 2 -21.66 48.61 -6.55
CA ALA A 2 -20.31 48.10 -6.72
C ALA A 2 -20.37 46.76 -7.45
N TYR A 3 -19.63 46.67 -8.54
CA TYR A 3 -19.37 45.45 -9.30
C TYR A 3 -18.60 44.47 -8.40
N MET A 4 -19.22 43.36 -8.01
CA MET A 4 -18.49 42.20 -7.48
C MET A 4 -17.97 41.41 -8.69
N SER A 5 -16.74 41.72 -9.12
CA SER A 5 -15.99 40.83 -10.01
C SER A 5 -15.57 39.61 -9.20
N ALA A 6 -16.04 38.42 -9.57
CA ALA A 6 -15.47 37.17 -9.08
C ALA A 6 -13.96 37.12 -9.41
N PRO A 7 -13.11 36.54 -8.55
CA PRO A 7 -11.71 36.36 -8.89
C PRO A 7 -11.61 35.42 -10.09
N VAL A 8 -10.97 35.89 -11.16
CA VAL A 8 -10.63 35.07 -12.32
C VAL A 8 -9.55 34.11 -11.81
N SER A 9 -9.90 32.84 -11.62
CA SER A 9 -8.92 31.80 -11.31
C SER A 9 -7.89 31.80 -12.44
N THR A 10 -6.62 32.01 -12.11
CA THR A 10 -5.58 32.02 -13.15
C THR A 10 -5.51 30.63 -13.79
N ILE A 11 -5.04 30.57 -15.04
CA ILE A 11 -4.86 29.28 -15.73
C ILE A 11 -3.96 28.34 -14.91
N GLU A 12 -2.99 28.89 -14.18
CA GLU A 12 -2.12 28.16 -13.26
C GLU A 12 -2.89 27.51 -12.10
N GLU A 13 -3.81 28.23 -11.46
CA GLU A 13 -4.67 27.70 -10.39
C GLU A 13 -5.56 26.57 -10.91
N ALA A 14 -6.11 26.73 -12.12
CA ALA A 14 -6.92 25.70 -12.76
C ALA A 14 -6.10 24.45 -13.13
N VAL A 15 -4.85 24.61 -13.57
CA VAL A 15 -3.92 23.51 -13.82
C VAL A 15 -3.56 22.78 -12.52
N GLN A 16 -3.29 23.51 -11.43
CA GLN A 16 -3.01 22.89 -10.12
C GLN A 16 -4.22 22.11 -9.59
N ALA A 17 -5.44 22.66 -9.74
CA ALA A 17 -6.66 21.95 -9.38
C ALA A 17 -6.88 20.68 -10.22
N ALA A 18 -6.56 20.72 -11.51
CA ALA A 18 -6.62 19.54 -12.37
C ALA A 18 -5.58 18.47 -11.96
N LEU A 19 -4.35 18.87 -11.66
CA LEU A 19 -3.30 17.94 -11.19
C LEU A 19 -3.67 17.26 -9.86
N ALA A 20 -4.39 17.94 -8.98
CA ALA A 20 -4.88 17.37 -7.72
C ALA A 20 -5.95 16.27 -7.90
N THR A 21 -6.52 16.12 -9.11
CA THR A 21 -7.45 15.02 -9.43
C THR A 21 -6.77 13.77 -9.95
N VAL A 22 -5.47 13.83 -10.24
CA VAL A 22 -4.71 12.70 -10.77
C VAL A 22 -4.11 11.91 -9.61
N ASP A 23 -4.58 10.67 -9.46
CA ASP A 23 -4.04 9.76 -8.47
C ASP A 23 -2.81 9.01 -8.98
N ASP A 24 -1.83 8.82 -8.09
CA ASP A 24 -0.76 7.86 -8.33
C ASP A 24 -1.35 6.43 -8.37
N PRO A 25 -1.14 5.66 -9.45
CA PRO A 25 -1.75 4.33 -9.62
C PRO A 25 -1.24 3.29 -8.62
N GLU A 26 -0.10 3.51 -7.97
CA GLU A 26 0.48 2.64 -6.95
C GLU A 26 -0.03 2.99 -5.54
N ILE A 27 -0.05 4.28 -5.20
CA ILE A 27 -0.35 4.81 -3.86
C ILE A 27 -1.83 5.20 -3.70
N ARG A 28 -2.56 5.37 -4.80
CA ARG A 28 -3.98 5.80 -4.87
C ARG A 28 -4.26 7.06 -4.06
N ARG A 29 -3.39 8.05 -4.20
CA ARG A 29 -3.53 9.40 -3.63
C ARG A 29 -3.13 10.43 -4.69
N PRO A 30 -3.61 11.68 -4.56
CA PRO A 30 -3.26 12.74 -5.49
C PRO A 30 -1.74 12.92 -5.60
N ILE A 31 -1.23 13.02 -6.82
CA ILE A 31 0.21 13.24 -7.09
C ILE A 31 0.73 14.55 -6.46
N THR A 32 -0.16 15.52 -6.23
CA THR A 32 0.12 16.78 -5.54
C THR A 32 0.36 16.57 -4.05
N ASP A 33 -0.44 15.72 -3.40
CA ASP A 33 -0.33 15.43 -1.97
C ASP A 33 0.94 14.62 -1.66
N LEU A 34 1.36 13.81 -2.63
CA LEU A 34 2.57 13.01 -2.59
C LEU A 34 3.85 13.82 -2.88
N GLY A 35 3.74 15.12 -3.19
CA GLY A 35 4.89 15.95 -3.53
C GLY A 35 5.62 15.47 -4.78
N MET A 36 4.94 14.74 -5.66
CA MET A 36 5.51 14.23 -6.91
C MET A 36 5.59 15.34 -7.97
N VAL A 37 4.72 16.35 -7.90
CA VAL A 37 4.78 17.51 -8.78
C VAL A 37 5.84 18.48 -8.26
N ARG A 38 7.00 18.54 -8.94
CA ARG A 38 8.09 19.46 -8.59
C ARG A 38 7.78 20.88 -9.07
N SER A 39 7.27 21.00 -10.29
CA SER A 39 6.87 22.27 -10.87
C SER A 39 5.77 22.05 -11.91
N ALA A 40 4.89 23.04 -12.05
CA ALA A 40 3.96 23.14 -13.16
C ALA A 40 3.92 24.61 -13.59
N THR A 41 4.38 24.90 -14.80
CA THR A 41 4.44 26.27 -15.33
C THR A 41 3.62 26.36 -16.60
N VAL A 42 2.93 27.48 -16.80
CA VAL A 42 2.16 27.77 -18.00
C VAL A 42 2.82 28.93 -18.73
N ASP A 43 3.10 28.78 -20.02
CA ASP A 43 3.65 29.86 -20.83
C ASP A 43 2.56 30.81 -21.38
N GLU A 44 2.98 31.90 -21.99
CA GLU A 44 2.08 32.90 -22.59
C GLU A 44 1.23 32.35 -23.75
N SER A 45 1.62 31.22 -24.33
CA SER A 45 0.91 30.52 -25.41
C SER A 45 -0.09 29.47 -24.90
N GLY A 46 -0.15 29.25 -23.58
CA GLY A 46 -0.97 28.23 -22.95
C GLY A 46 -0.35 26.83 -22.91
N ALA A 47 0.94 26.67 -23.24
CA ALA A 47 1.61 25.40 -23.10
C ALA A 47 2.01 25.17 -21.63
N VAL A 48 1.64 23.99 -21.12
CA VAL A 48 1.90 23.59 -19.74
C VAL A 48 3.08 22.64 -19.70
N LYS A 49 4.08 22.98 -18.89
CA LYS A 49 5.22 22.10 -18.61
C LYS A 49 5.12 21.60 -17.17
N VAL A 50 5.03 20.28 -17.00
CA VAL A 50 4.93 19.61 -15.70
C VAL A 50 6.18 18.79 -15.46
N GLU A 51 6.86 19.06 -14.35
CA GLU A 51 7.97 18.25 -13.88
C GLU A 51 7.50 17.30 -12.78
N LEU A 52 7.47 16.00 -13.08
CA LEU A 52 6.98 14.95 -12.19
C LEU A 52 8.12 14.06 -11.70
N LEU A 53 8.26 13.93 -10.39
CA LEU A 53 9.23 13.06 -9.75
C LEU A 53 8.61 11.70 -9.47
N LEU A 54 9.20 10.66 -10.06
CA LEU A 54 8.82 9.28 -9.79
C LEU A 54 9.58 8.74 -8.57
N THR A 55 8.92 7.86 -7.83
CA THR A 55 9.51 7.16 -6.68
C THR A 55 10.58 6.15 -7.12
N VAL A 56 10.39 5.51 -8.29
CA VAL A 56 11.30 4.48 -8.83
C VAL A 56 11.57 4.67 -10.34
N ALA A 57 12.83 4.47 -10.76
CA ALA A 57 13.35 4.80 -12.08
C ALA A 57 12.94 3.85 -13.24
N GLY A 58 12.03 2.90 -13.03
CA GLY A 58 11.82 1.80 -13.99
C GLY A 58 10.37 1.33 -14.19
N CYS A 59 9.37 2.18 -13.93
CA CYS A 59 7.98 1.73 -13.86
C CYS A 59 7.21 1.88 -15.19
N PRO A 60 6.47 0.85 -15.67
CA PRO A 60 5.49 0.98 -16.75
C PRO A 60 4.33 1.95 -16.43
N LEU A 61 4.26 2.44 -15.19
CA LEU A 61 3.29 3.43 -14.74
C LEU A 61 3.58 4.85 -15.25
N ARG A 62 4.80 5.12 -15.76
CA ARG A 62 5.14 6.40 -16.40
C ARG A 62 4.18 6.74 -17.55
N ASP A 63 3.81 5.74 -18.35
CA ASP A 63 2.93 5.95 -19.50
C ASP A 63 1.48 6.18 -19.07
N LYS A 64 1.05 5.51 -17.99
CA LYS A 64 -0.26 5.75 -17.39
C LYS A 64 -0.36 7.14 -16.76
N LEU A 65 0.62 7.53 -15.93
CA LEU A 65 0.69 8.87 -15.35
C LEU A 65 0.76 9.96 -16.42
N ARG A 66 1.53 9.75 -17.49
CA ARG A 66 1.52 10.66 -18.64
C ARG A 66 0.12 10.82 -19.21
N THR A 67 -0.57 9.71 -19.47
CA THR A 67 -1.92 9.73 -20.04
C THR A 67 -2.91 10.44 -19.12
N ASP A 68 -2.91 10.10 -17.84
CA ASP A 68 -3.84 10.64 -16.84
C ASP A 68 -3.59 12.15 -16.60
N ILE A 69 -2.33 12.58 -16.51
CA ILE A 69 -1.96 14.01 -16.38
C ILE A 69 -2.32 14.78 -17.65
N THR A 70 -1.95 14.28 -18.83
CA THR A 70 -2.28 14.96 -20.10
C THR A 70 -3.79 15.11 -20.25
N ALA A 71 -4.58 14.08 -19.91
CA ALA A 71 -6.04 14.16 -19.97
C ALA A 71 -6.61 15.20 -19.00
N ALA A 72 -6.14 15.23 -17.75
CA ALA A 72 -6.62 16.18 -16.74
C ALA A 72 -6.25 17.63 -17.09
N VAL A 73 -5.01 17.89 -17.50
CA VAL A 73 -4.50 19.23 -17.77
C VAL A 73 -5.04 19.78 -19.10
N SER A 74 -5.21 18.94 -20.13
CA SER A 74 -5.75 19.39 -21.43
C SER A 74 -7.24 19.77 -21.36
N ALA A 75 -7.96 19.35 -20.31
CA ALA A 75 -9.34 19.75 -20.10
C ALA A 75 -9.47 21.18 -19.55
N VAL A 76 -8.37 21.82 -19.14
CA VAL A 76 -8.37 23.19 -18.60
C VAL A 76 -8.49 24.21 -19.74
N PRO A 77 -9.47 25.13 -19.70
CA PRO A 77 -9.60 26.17 -20.71
C PRO A 77 -8.35 27.06 -20.82
N GLY A 78 -7.84 27.21 -22.04
CA GLY A 78 -6.63 28.01 -22.33
C GLY A 78 -5.34 27.19 -22.43
N VAL A 79 -5.37 25.88 -22.14
CA VAL A 79 -4.23 24.99 -22.37
C VAL A 79 -4.14 24.61 -23.85
N THR A 80 -2.97 24.78 -24.45
CA THR A 80 -2.71 24.50 -25.88
C THR A 80 -1.83 23.28 -26.10
N ALA A 81 -0.93 22.98 -25.17
CA ALA A 81 -0.06 21.82 -25.19
C ALA A 81 0.33 21.38 -23.76
N VAL A 82 0.68 20.09 -23.58
CA VAL A 82 1.15 19.55 -22.30
C VAL A 82 2.46 18.79 -22.51
N GLU A 83 3.54 19.26 -21.89
CA GLU A 83 4.84 18.59 -21.84
C GLU A 83 5.08 18.06 -20.42
N ILE A 84 5.52 16.80 -20.31
CA ILE A 84 5.76 16.15 -19.01
C ILE A 84 7.19 15.61 -18.97
N ASP A 85 7.98 16.20 -18.10
CA ASP A 85 9.35 15.76 -17.78
C ASP A 85 9.33 14.88 -16.53
N PHE A 86 9.96 13.72 -16.64
CA PHE A 86 10.02 12.75 -15.56
C PHE A 86 11.40 12.78 -14.90
N GLY A 87 11.42 13.10 -13.61
CA GLY A 87 12.58 12.97 -12.74
C GLY A 87 12.44 11.80 -11.77
N VAL A 88 13.44 11.64 -10.91
CA VAL A 88 13.42 10.68 -9.80
C VAL A 88 13.61 11.48 -8.51
N MET A 89 12.83 11.18 -7.48
CA MET A 89 12.93 11.86 -6.19
C MET A 89 14.31 11.66 -5.55
N SER A 90 14.84 12.71 -4.90
CA SER A 90 16.04 12.62 -4.07
C SER A 90 15.78 11.83 -2.78
N THR A 91 16.85 11.42 -2.09
CA THR A 91 16.75 10.72 -0.80
C THR A 91 16.01 11.54 0.26
N GLU A 92 16.22 12.85 0.30
CA GLU A 92 15.57 13.77 1.23
C GLU A 92 14.08 13.94 0.92
N GLN A 93 13.73 14.11 -0.36
CA GLN A 93 12.33 14.23 -0.79
C GLN A 93 11.52 12.96 -0.49
N ARG A 94 12.17 11.80 -0.63
CA ARG A 94 11.60 10.50 -0.24
C ARG A 94 11.34 10.41 1.26
N GLN A 95 12.28 10.84 2.09
CA GLN A 95 12.11 10.89 3.55
C GLN A 95 10.98 11.83 3.99
N GLU A 96 10.79 12.95 3.28
CA GLU A 96 9.68 13.86 3.55
C GLU A 96 8.33 13.23 3.20
N LEU A 97 8.24 12.59 2.03
CA LEU A 97 7.06 11.80 1.65
C LEU A 97 6.77 10.70 2.68
N GLN A 98 7.81 9.99 3.14
CA GLN A 98 7.71 8.98 4.18
C GLN A 98 7.16 9.55 5.49
N THR A 99 7.63 10.73 5.90
CA THR A 99 7.15 11.42 7.09
C THR A 99 5.68 11.82 6.97
N ARG A 100 5.26 12.31 5.78
CA ARG A 100 3.87 12.70 5.48
C ARG A 100 2.93 11.48 5.45
N LEU A 101 3.37 10.37 4.85
CA LEU A 101 2.61 9.12 4.84
C LEU A 101 2.51 8.48 6.23
N ARG A 102 3.53 8.67 7.09
CA ARG A 102 3.60 8.09 8.45
C ARG A 102 3.09 9.01 9.57
N GLY A 103 2.66 10.24 9.28
CA GLY A 103 2.11 11.16 10.29
C GLY A 103 3.09 11.61 11.37
N GLY A 104 4.41 11.57 11.09
CA GLY A 104 5.49 12.09 11.95
C GLY A 104 5.59 11.54 13.39
N ALA A 105 6.24 10.40 13.61
CA ALA A 105 6.98 10.07 14.87
C ALA A 105 7.73 8.70 14.80
N THR A 106 9.07 8.70 15.03
CA THR A 106 9.99 7.74 15.72
C THR A 106 9.91 6.17 15.57
N PRO A 107 11.00 5.40 15.86
CA PRO A 107 11.42 4.19 15.12
C PRO A 107 11.00 2.83 15.72
N GLU A 108 9.89 2.75 16.45
CA GLU A 108 9.25 1.45 16.68
C GLU A 108 8.29 1.15 15.53
N PRO A 109 8.20 -0.09 15.02
CA PRO A 109 7.25 -0.43 13.97
C PRO A 109 5.81 -0.19 14.47
N VAL A 110 5.25 0.96 14.14
CA VAL A 110 3.87 1.32 14.51
C VAL A 110 2.93 0.48 13.65
N ILE A 111 2.23 -0.47 14.26
CA ILE A 111 1.22 -1.27 13.57
C ILE A 111 -0.05 -0.41 13.45
N PRO A 112 -0.43 0.06 12.24
CA PRO A 112 -1.48 1.08 12.09
C PRO A 112 -2.84 0.61 12.63
N PHE A 113 -3.16 -0.66 12.43
CA PHE A 113 -4.42 -1.26 12.89
C PHE A 113 -4.40 -1.74 14.35
N ALA A 114 -3.29 -1.58 15.08
CA ALA A 114 -3.24 -1.81 16.53
C ALA A 114 -3.51 -0.52 17.32
N GLN A 115 -3.62 0.63 16.65
CA GLN A 115 -3.84 1.93 17.27
C GLN A 115 -5.29 2.13 17.74
N PRO A 116 -5.53 2.93 18.79
CA PRO A 116 -6.87 3.34 19.19
C PRO A 116 -7.63 3.99 18.03
N GLY A 117 -8.84 3.50 17.75
CA GLY A 117 -9.69 4.02 16.65
C GLY A 117 -9.51 3.31 15.31
N ALA A 118 -8.58 2.36 15.18
CA ALA A 118 -8.47 1.51 14.00
C ALA A 118 -9.77 0.73 13.76
N ARG A 119 -10.27 0.76 12.52
CA ARG A 119 -11.49 0.04 12.09
C ARG A 119 -11.21 -1.40 11.69
N THR A 120 -9.95 -1.70 11.37
CA THR A 120 -9.51 -3.01 10.90
C THR A 120 -9.74 -4.09 11.94
N ARG A 121 -10.37 -5.20 11.54
CA ARG A 121 -10.61 -6.38 12.37
C ARG A 121 -9.60 -7.46 12.02
N VAL A 122 -8.79 -7.86 13.01
CA VAL A 122 -7.80 -8.91 12.81
C VAL A 122 -8.34 -10.25 13.29
N TYR A 123 -8.34 -11.26 12.42
CA TYR A 123 -8.75 -12.62 12.73
C TYR A 123 -7.56 -13.58 12.59
N ALA A 124 -7.25 -14.28 13.66
CA ALA A 124 -6.27 -15.36 13.63
C ALA A 124 -6.97 -16.68 13.31
N VAL A 125 -6.54 -17.35 12.25
CA VAL A 125 -7.02 -18.68 11.86
C VAL A 125 -5.96 -19.70 12.29
N ALA A 126 -6.32 -20.60 13.18
CA ALA A 126 -5.40 -21.59 13.75
C ALA A 126 -5.97 -23.01 13.71
N SER A 127 -5.09 -24.01 13.78
CA SER A 127 -5.49 -25.41 13.92
C SER A 127 -4.55 -26.16 14.86
N GLY A 128 -5.11 -27.09 15.64
CA GLY A 128 -4.34 -28.04 16.45
C GLY A 128 -3.73 -29.19 15.63
N LYS A 129 -4.14 -29.38 14.37
CA LYS A 129 -3.69 -30.47 13.50
C LYS A 129 -3.33 -29.98 12.09
N GLY A 130 -2.19 -30.42 11.58
CA GLY A 130 -2.27 -31.57 10.68
C GLY A 130 -2.97 -31.49 9.32
N GLY A 131 -3.08 -30.38 8.59
CA GLY A 131 -3.65 -30.44 7.22
C GLY A 131 -5.18 -30.56 7.17
N VAL A 132 -5.86 -29.96 8.14
CA VAL A 132 -7.33 -29.85 8.21
C VAL A 132 -7.94 -28.84 7.22
N GLY A 133 -7.15 -28.29 6.29
CA GLY A 133 -7.61 -27.26 5.36
C GLY A 133 -7.64 -25.83 5.93
N LYS A 134 -6.87 -25.53 6.99
CA LYS A 134 -6.75 -24.18 7.59
C LYS A 134 -6.52 -23.08 6.54
N SER A 135 -5.47 -23.20 5.74
CA SER A 135 -5.13 -22.22 4.69
C SER A 135 -6.22 -22.14 3.63
N SER A 136 -6.88 -23.27 3.30
CA SER A 136 -8.03 -23.31 2.40
C SER A 136 -9.21 -22.49 2.95
N VAL A 137 -9.50 -22.60 4.23
CA VAL A 137 -10.52 -21.78 4.90
C VAL A 137 -10.11 -20.31 4.87
N THR A 138 -8.85 -19.99 5.20
CA THR A 138 -8.33 -18.62 5.19
C THR A 138 -8.51 -17.95 3.82
N VAL A 139 -8.10 -18.60 2.72
CA VAL A 139 -8.19 -17.99 1.38
C VAL A 139 -9.63 -17.85 0.88
N ASN A 140 -10.49 -18.84 1.15
CA ASN A 140 -11.89 -18.77 0.74
C ASN A 140 -12.65 -17.71 1.53
N LEU A 141 -12.36 -17.59 2.84
CA LEU A 141 -12.90 -16.52 3.67
C LEU A 141 -12.43 -15.14 3.17
N ALA A 142 -11.15 -15.00 2.84
CA ALA A 142 -10.61 -13.75 2.31
C ALA A 142 -11.31 -13.35 1.00
N ALA A 143 -11.41 -14.27 0.05
CA ALA A 143 -12.06 -14.05 -1.24
C ALA A 143 -13.55 -13.71 -1.07
N ALA A 144 -14.26 -14.39 -0.16
CA ALA A 144 -15.67 -14.11 0.12
C ALA A 144 -15.90 -12.74 0.76
N LEU A 145 -15.00 -12.29 1.64
CA LEU A 145 -15.07 -10.95 2.23
C LEU A 145 -14.75 -9.86 1.20
N ALA A 146 -13.73 -10.07 0.36
CA ALA A 146 -13.39 -9.17 -0.73
C ALA A 146 -14.52 -9.05 -1.76
N ALA A 147 -15.18 -10.17 -2.10
CA ALA A 147 -16.35 -10.18 -2.99
C ALA A 147 -17.56 -9.41 -2.42
N ARG A 148 -17.60 -9.17 -1.10
CA ARG A 148 -18.61 -8.30 -0.45
C ARG A 148 -18.20 -6.83 -0.41
N GLY A 149 -17.08 -6.47 -1.04
CA GLY A 149 -16.58 -5.09 -1.11
C GLY A 149 -15.72 -4.66 0.07
N LEU A 150 -15.29 -5.59 0.93
CA LEU A 150 -14.39 -5.27 2.04
C LEU A 150 -12.93 -5.21 1.57
N SER A 151 -12.15 -4.31 2.15
CA SER A 151 -10.70 -4.29 1.99
C SER A 151 -10.05 -5.38 2.85
N VAL A 152 -9.46 -6.41 2.22
CA VAL A 152 -8.97 -7.61 2.90
C VAL A 152 -7.47 -7.83 2.69
N GLY A 153 -6.77 -8.12 3.79
CA GLY A 153 -5.38 -8.56 3.80
C GLY A 153 -5.24 -9.98 4.39
N VAL A 154 -4.23 -10.72 3.92
CA VAL A 154 -3.86 -12.03 4.49
C VAL A 154 -2.35 -12.06 4.79
N VAL A 155 -2.01 -12.45 6.01
CA VAL A 155 -0.63 -12.78 6.42
C VAL A 155 -0.52 -14.28 6.57
N ASP A 156 0.30 -14.90 5.73
CA ASP A 156 0.66 -16.31 5.85
C ASP A 156 1.90 -16.46 6.73
N ALA A 157 1.66 -16.93 7.97
CA ALA A 157 2.68 -17.17 8.97
C ALA A 157 3.13 -18.65 9.03
N ASP A 158 2.62 -19.51 8.13
CA ASP A 158 3.00 -20.92 8.08
C ASP A 158 4.29 -21.13 7.30
N ILE A 159 5.43 -20.93 7.96
CA ILE A 159 6.78 -21.05 7.40
C ILE A 159 6.98 -22.34 6.58
N TYR A 160 6.57 -23.49 7.13
CA TYR A 160 6.86 -24.81 6.57
C TYR A 160 5.78 -25.27 5.57
N GLY A 161 4.59 -24.66 5.63
CA GLY A 161 3.42 -25.04 4.83
C GLY A 161 2.83 -23.90 4.02
N HIS A 162 3.61 -22.86 3.72
CA HIS A 162 3.15 -21.67 3.03
C HIS A 162 2.51 -22.07 1.70
N SER A 163 1.23 -21.73 1.56
CA SER A 163 0.42 -22.15 0.42
C SER A 163 -0.59 -21.08 0.02
N VAL A 164 -0.84 -20.12 0.91
CA VAL A 164 -1.83 -19.05 0.72
C VAL A 164 -1.59 -18.25 -0.57
N PRO A 165 -0.37 -17.76 -0.89
CA PRO A 165 -0.17 -16.99 -2.13
C PRO A 165 -0.53 -17.79 -3.37
N ARG A 166 -0.06 -19.04 -3.43
CA ARG A 166 -0.33 -19.96 -4.54
C ARG A 166 -1.82 -20.28 -4.67
N MET A 167 -2.50 -20.48 -3.54
CA MET A 167 -3.95 -20.76 -3.52
C MET A 167 -4.79 -19.55 -3.96
N LEU A 168 -4.32 -18.33 -3.69
CA LEU A 168 -4.93 -17.09 -4.18
C LEU A 168 -4.56 -16.76 -5.63
N GLY A 169 -3.62 -17.47 -6.26
CA GLY A 169 -3.07 -17.09 -7.56
C GLY A 169 -2.26 -15.79 -7.53
N ALA A 170 -1.71 -15.43 -6.37
CA ALA A 170 -0.86 -14.26 -6.18
C ALA A 170 0.60 -14.64 -6.46
N ASP A 171 0.96 -14.74 -7.74
CA ASP A 171 2.29 -15.18 -8.20
C ASP A 171 3.37 -14.08 -8.13
N GLY A 172 2.96 -12.83 -7.86
CA GLY A 172 3.88 -11.70 -7.69
C GLY A 172 4.76 -11.84 -6.45
N LYS A 173 5.98 -11.29 -6.52
CA LYS A 173 6.82 -11.10 -5.34
C LYS A 173 6.47 -9.78 -4.66
N PRO A 174 6.64 -9.66 -3.33
CA PRO A 174 6.53 -8.38 -2.65
C PRO A 174 7.55 -7.39 -3.23
N THR A 175 7.07 -6.23 -3.65
CA THR A 175 7.94 -5.17 -4.18
C THR A 175 8.33 -4.29 -3.01
N ARG A 176 9.64 -4.12 -2.80
CA ARG A 176 10.13 -3.19 -1.79
C ARG A 176 10.15 -1.78 -2.38
N VAL A 177 9.42 -0.87 -1.76
CA VAL A 177 9.39 0.55 -2.08
C VAL A 177 9.95 1.26 -0.85
N GLU A 178 11.25 1.56 -0.88
CA GLU A 178 12.02 2.07 0.26
C GLU A 178 11.98 1.12 1.48
N ASP A 179 11.43 1.57 2.61
CA ASP A 179 11.22 0.77 3.82
C ASP A 179 9.84 0.10 3.85
N MET A 180 9.00 0.33 2.83
CA MET A 180 7.69 -0.32 2.72
C MET A 180 7.72 -1.54 1.82
N ILE A 181 6.82 -2.47 2.11
CA ILE A 181 6.63 -3.70 1.35
C ILE A 181 5.25 -3.63 0.69
N MET A 182 5.23 -3.53 -0.64
CA MET A 182 4.00 -3.66 -1.42
C MET A 182 3.67 -5.13 -1.59
N PRO A 183 2.58 -5.64 -0.98
CA PRO A 183 2.23 -7.05 -1.10
C PRO A 183 1.61 -7.33 -2.47
N PRO A 184 1.84 -8.50 -3.07
CA PRO A 184 1.08 -8.94 -4.22
C PRO A 184 -0.42 -9.01 -3.87
N GLN A 185 -1.26 -8.83 -4.90
CA GLN A 185 -2.71 -8.84 -4.77
C GLN A 185 -3.33 -9.79 -5.79
N ALA A 186 -4.34 -10.54 -5.38
CA ALA A 186 -5.18 -11.35 -6.26
C ALA A 186 -6.61 -11.39 -5.71
N HIS A 187 -7.61 -11.40 -6.60
CA HIS A 187 -9.04 -11.41 -6.22
C HIS A 187 -9.44 -10.31 -5.22
N GLY A 188 -8.82 -9.13 -5.31
CA GLY A 188 -9.04 -8.03 -4.36
C GLY A 188 -8.36 -8.20 -3.00
N VAL A 189 -7.66 -9.31 -2.76
CA VAL A 189 -7.00 -9.65 -1.49
C VAL A 189 -5.50 -9.36 -1.57
N LYS A 190 -4.98 -8.54 -0.65
CA LYS A 190 -3.53 -8.33 -0.47
C LYS A 190 -2.94 -9.48 0.35
N VAL A 191 -1.81 -10.05 -0.06
CA VAL A 191 -1.20 -11.18 0.64
C VAL A 191 0.30 -10.99 0.87
N ILE A 192 0.74 -11.28 2.08
CA ILE A 192 2.17 -11.41 2.41
C ILE A 192 2.41 -12.78 3.03
N SER A 193 3.48 -13.46 2.61
CA SER A 193 3.87 -14.76 3.15
C SER A 193 5.36 -14.77 3.44
N ILE A 194 5.75 -15.46 4.51
CA ILE A 194 7.17 -15.70 4.82
C ILE A 194 7.87 -16.42 3.65
N GLY A 195 7.16 -17.32 2.97
CA GLY A 195 7.70 -18.08 1.83
C GLY A 195 8.15 -17.20 0.65
N MET A 196 7.65 -15.96 0.56
CA MET A 196 8.06 -15.01 -0.49
C MET A 196 9.47 -14.44 -0.30
N PHE A 197 9.99 -14.50 0.93
CA PHE A 197 11.31 -13.97 1.30
C PHE A 197 12.37 -15.07 1.42
N THR A 198 11.99 -16.33 1.30
CA THR A 198 12.92 -17.47 1.24
C THR A 198 13.35 -17.72 -0.20
N ALA A 199 14.66 -17.69 -0.47
CA ALA A 199 15.19 -17.98 -1.80
C ALA A 199 15.13 -19.49 -2.08
N GLY A 200 14.09 -19.94 -2.80
CA GLY A 200 13.96 -21.31 -3.29
C GLY A 200 13.93 -22.38 -2.18
N ASN A 201 14.51 -23.56 -2.45
CA ASN A 201 14.55 -24.72 -1.54
C ASN A 201 15.50 -24.55 -0.33
N ALA A 202 15.99 -23.34 -0.05
CA ALA A 202 16.82 -23.12 1.13
C ALA A 202 15.97 -23.26 2.40
N ALA A 203 16.17 -24.37 3.12
CA ALA A 203 15.53 -24.61 4.41
C ALA A 203 16.09 -23.65 5.47
N VAL A 204 15.53 -22.44 5.53
CA VAL A 204 15.85 -21.47 6.58
C VAL A 204 15.22 -21.95 7.89
N VAL A 205 16.03 -22.15 8.92
CA VAL A 205 15.52 -22.47 10.26
C VAL A 205 15.03 -21.18 10.92
N TRP A 206 13.72 -21.00 10.94
CA TRP A 206 13.09 -19.83 11.57
C TRP A 206 13.02 -20.02 13.08
N ARG A 207 13.98 -19.41 13.80
CA ARG A 207 13.91 -19.36 15.26
C ARG A 207 12.79 -18.44 15.70
N GLY A 208 12.21 -18.73 16.87
CA GLY A 208 11.13 -17.93 17.47
C GLY A 208 11.39 -16.42 17.34
N PRO A 209 12.46 -15.84 17.90
CA PRO A 209 12.68 -14.39 17.84
C PRO A 209 12.68 -13.79 16.41
N MET A 210 13.20 -14.51 15.41
CA MET A 210 13.22 -14.06 14.02
C MET A 210 11.82 -13.99 13.43
N LEU A 211 11.02 -15.03 13.67
CA LEU A 211 9.64 -15.09 13.21
C LEU A 211 8.76 -14.00 13.82
N HIS A 212 9.01 -13.65 15.08
CA HIS A 212 8.31 -12.54 15.73
C HIS A 212 8.61 -11.21 15.05
N ARG A 213 9.91 -10.93 14.82
CA ARG A 213 10.35 -9.72 14.13
C ARG A 213 9.79 -9.64 12.73
N ALA A 214 9.84 -10.74 11.97
CA ALA A 214 9.28 -10.79 10.62
C ALA A 214 7.78 -10.47 10.59
N LEU A 215 7.00 -10.99 11.55
CA LEU A 215 5.59 -10.66 11.63
C LEU A 215 5.34 -9.23 12.07
N GLN A 216 6.06 -8.71 13.07
CA GLN A 216 5.97 -7.29 13.41
C GLN A 216 6.26 -6.42 12.18
N GLN A 217 7.28 -6.79 11.42
CA GLN A 217 7.63 -6.13 10.17
C GLN A 217 6.49 -6.22 9.14
N PHE A 218 5.87 -7.38 8.95
CA PHE A 218 4.74 -7.50 8.04
C PHE A 218 3.51 -6.70 8.47
N LEU A 219 3.30 -6.51 9.77
CA LEU A 219 2.17 -5.74 10.28
C LEU A 219 2.42 -4.23 10.19
N ALA A 220 3.68 -3.79 10.24
CA ALA A 220 4.05 -2.38 10.25
C ALA A 220 4.51 -1.85 8.89
N ASP A 221 5.35 -2.59 8.17
CA ASP A 221 6.03 -2.12 6.96
C ASP A 221 5.28 -2.49 5.68
N VAL A 222 4.34 -3.44 5.72
CA VAL A 222 3.54 -3.79 4.54
C VAL A 222 2.46 -2.73 4.33
N TYR A 223 2.37 -2.23 3.10
CA TYR A 223 1.37 -1.24 2.74
C TYR A 223 -0.02 -1.89 2.53
N TRP A 224 -0.75 -1.98 3.63
CA TRP A 224 -2.09 -2.56 3.66
C TRP A 224 -3.18 -1.61 3.15
N GLY A 225 -2.96 -0.29 3.20
CA GLY A 225 -4.01 0.71 2.98
C GLY A 225 -5.11 0.67 4.05
N ASP A 226 -6.30 1.15 3.74
CA ASP A 226 -7.46 1.13 4.65
C ASP A 226 -8.12 -0.26 4.68
N LEU A 227 -7.61 -1.16 5.52
CA LEU A 227 -8.16 -2.50 5.68
C LEU A 227 -9.39 -2.53 6.58
N ASP A 228 -10.42 -3.26 6.15
CA ASP A 228 -11.53 -3.67 7.01
C ASP A 228 -11.17 -4.94 7.77
N VAL A 229 -10.50 -5.89 7.12
CA VAL A 229 -10.20 -7.22 7.68
C VAL A 229 -8.77 -7.65 7.36
N LEU A 230 -8.06 -8.15 8.39
CA LEU A 230 -6.77 -8.83 8.25
C LEU A 230 -6.89 -10.26 8.77
N LEU A 231 -6.63 -11.24 7.91
CA LEU A 231 -6.60 -12.66 8.30
C LEU A 231 -5.15 -13.12 8.52
N LEU A 232 -4.91 -13.85 9.60
CA LEU A 232 -3.60 -14.43 9.90
C LEU A 232 -3.69 -15.95 9.79
N ASP A 233 -2.97 -16.52 8.83
CA ASP A 233 -2.86 -17.97 8.68
C ASP A 233 -1.74 -18.49 9.57
N LEU A 234 -2.07 -18.94 10.79
CA LEU A 234 -1.07 -19.31 11.80
C LEU A 234 -0.54 -20.74 11.59
N PRO A 235 0.73 -21.04 11.91
CA PRO A 235 1.25 -22.40 11.82
C PRO A 235 0.70 -23.31 12.93
N ARG A 236 1.06 -24.59 12.81
CA ARG A 236 0.64 -25.69 13.68
C ARG A 236 1.28 -25.56 15.08
N ALA A 237 0.67 -24.79 15.99
CA ALA A 237 0.80 -24.87 17.46
C ALA A 237 0.19 -23.62 18.14
N PRO A 238 -1.10 -23.59 18.49
CA PRO A 238 -1.78 -22.35 18.93
C PRO A 238 -1.22 -21.70 20.20
N ALA A 239 -0.60 -22.46 21.12
CA ALA A 239 -0.27 -21.98 22.46
C ALA A 239 0.85 -20.92 22.49
N THR A 240 1.93 -21.14 21.75
CA THR A 240 3.06 -20.19 21.64
C THR A 240 2.74 -18.97 20.78
N TRP A 241 1.77 -19.08 19.88
CA TRP A 241 1.31 -17.98 19.03
C TRP A 241 0.36 -17.03 19.72
N ARG A 242 -0.47 -17.55 20.63
CA ARG A 242 -1.45 -16.74 21.37
C ARG A 242 -0.79 -15.69 22.25
N SER A 243 0.30 -16.03 22.95
CA SER A 243 1.06 -15.09 23.78
C SER A 243 1.79 -14.06 22.93
N ARG A 244 2.38 -14.50 21.81
CA ARG A 244 3.15 -13.66 20.89
C ARG A 244 2.30 -12.70 20.07
N TRP A 245 1.05 -13.07 19.76
CA TRP A 245 0.09 -12.16 19.14
C TRP A 245 -0.35 -11.07 20.11
N ARG A 246 -0.64 -11.41 21.37
CA ARG A 246 -1.00 -10.42 22.40
C ARG A 246 0.08 -9.36 22.61
N SER A 247 1.36 -9.71 22.40
CA SER A 247 2.45 -8.73 22.45
C SER A 247 2.55 -7.84 21.21
N CYS A 248 2.11 -8.29 20.03
CA CYS A 248 2.10 -7.45 18.81
C CYS A 248 0.82 -6.63 18.67
N CYS A 249 -0.31 -7.15 19.13
CA CYS A 249 -1.62 -6.54 18.98
C CYS A 249 -2.41 -6.82 20.27
N PRO A 250 -2.48 -5.85 21.21
CA PRO A 250 -3.10 -6.05 22.52
C PRO A 250 -4.64 -6.21 22.46
N THR A 251 -5.26 -6.01 21.29
CA THR A 251 -6.72 -5.96 21.08
C THR A 251 -7.30 -7.08 20.19
N PRO A 252 -7.02 -8.38 20.40
CA PRO A 252 -7.77 -9.41 19.66
C PRO A 252 -9.19 -9.50 20.25
N ARG A 253 -10.19 -8.99 19.52
CA ARG A 253 -11.62 -9.08 19.91
C ARG A 253 -12.23 -10.48 19.71
N SER A 254 -11.58 -11.40 18.98
CA SER A 254 -12.05 -12.79 18.83
C SER A 254 -10.99 -13.74 18.22
N TRP A 255 -10.99 -15.01 18.66
CA TRP A 255 -10.20 -16.12 18.10
C TRP A 255 -11.15 -17.11 17.43
N TRP A 256 -10.84 -17.59 16.22
CA TRP A 256 -11.65 -18.56 15.48
C TRP A 256 -10.80 -19.74 15.00
#